data_AF-W2MGT9-F1
#
_entry.id   AF-W2MGT9-F1
#
_cell.length_a   1.000
_cell.length_b   1.000
_cell.length_c   1.000
_cell.angle_alpha   90.00
_cell.angle_beta   90.00
_cell.angle_gamma   90.00
#
_symmetry.space_group_name_H-M   'P 1'
#
loop_
_entity.id
_entity.type
_entity.pdbx_description
1 polymer ?
#
loop_
_entity_poly.entity_id
_entity_poly.type
_entity_poly.pdbx_seq_one_letter_code
_entity_poly.pdbx_strand_id
1 'polypeptide(L)'
;MILPTLLRTARRQNRALSTVQQSAGLRAFSTPARNPAHASWTEDDKAYFQQLLKPESVLTDADDTETYTVDWLKKYKAQSNHQM
;
A
#
# COMPACT_ATOMS: atom_id res chain seq x y z
N MET A 1 -0.23 -25.55 78.10
CA MET A 1 0.60 -25.35 76.89
C MET A 1 0.34 -26.49 75.93
N ILE A 2 -0.47 -26.29 74.88
CA ILE A 2 -0.51 -27.11 73.66
C ILE A 2 -0.96 -26.17 72.52
N LEU A 3 -0.09 -25.92 71.52
CA LEU A 3 -0.42 -25.16 70.30
C LEU A 3 -1.06 -26.12 69.27
N PRO A 4 -2.18 -25.76 68.62
CA PRO A 4 -2.61 -26.45 67.42
C PRO A 4 -1.90 -25.87 66.18
N THR A 5 -1.14 -26.73 65.51
CA THR A 5 -0.47 -26.46 64.24
C THR A 5 -1.49 -26.37 63.11
N LEU A 6 -1.67 -25.17 62.53
CA LEU A 6 -2.53 -24.99 61.36
C LEU A 6 -1.77 -25.42 60.09
N LEU A 7 -2.27 -26.50 59.45
CA LEU A 7 -1.84 -26.93 58.12
C LEU A 7 -2.19 -25.85 57.08
N ARG A 8 -1.16 -25.14 56.63
CA ARG A 8 -1.24 -24.09 55.62
C ARG A 8 -1.43 -24.75 54.24
N THR A 9 -2.68 -24.83 53.77
CA THR A 9 -2.98 -25.24 52.40
C THR A 9 -2.49 -24.15 51.44
N ALA A 10 -1.38 -24.38 50.76
CA ALA A 10 -0.90 -23.54 49.67
C ALA A 10 -1.85 -23.69 48.48
N ARG A 11 -2.85 -22.81 48.37
CA ARG A 11 -3.69 -22.67 47.17
C ARG A 11 -2.81 -22.06 46.08
N ARG A 12 -2.11 -22.90 45.32
CA ARG A 12 -1.41 -22.50 44.08
C ARG A 12 -2.44 -21.94 43.11
N GLN A 13 -2.60 -20.63 43.08
CA GLN A 13 -3.23 -19.94 41.98
C GLN A 13 -2.19 -19.88 40.86
N ASN A 14 -2.22 -20.87 39.95
CA ASN A 14 -1.57 -20.75 38.65
C ASN A 14 -2.31 -19.67 37.87
N ARG A 15 -1.91 -18.41 38.06
CA ARG A 15 -2.36 -17.29 37.23
C ARG A 15 -1.60 -17.40 35.91
N ALA A 16 -2.17 -18.11 34.94
CA ALA A 16 -1.71 -18.04 33.57
C ALA A 16 -1.89 -16.59 33.10
N LEU A 17 -0.77 -15.88 32.95
CA LEU A 17 -0.74 -14.60 32.25
C LEU A 17 -0.97 -14.91 30.77
N SER A 18 -2.23 -14.88 30.35
CA SER A 18 -2.60 -14.81 28.93
C SER A 18 -2.28 -13.40 28.43
N THR A 19 -1.00 -13.07 28.33
CA THR A 19 -0.58 -11.95 27.50
C THR A 19 -0.65 -12.45 26.08
N VAL A 20 -1.85 -12.40 25.50
CA VAL A 20 -2.01 -12.49 24.06
C VAL A 20 -1.33 -11.24 23.51
N GLN A 21 -0.04 -11.34 23.21
CA GLN A 21 0.62 -10.42 22.29
C GLN A 21 -0.04 -10.64 20.93
N GLN A 22 -1.17 -9.96 20.72
CA GLN A 22 -1.56 -9.54 19.38
C GLN A 22 -0.50 -8.53 18.95
N SER A 23 0.65 -9.03 18.50
CA SER A 23 1.41 -8.36 17.48
C SER A 23 0.56 -8.44 16.21
N ALA A 24 -0.50 -7.62 16.16
CA ALA A 24 -1.05 -7.16 14.91
C ALA A 24 0.11 -6.47 14.22
N GLY A 25 0.83 -7.23 13.41
CA GLY A 25 1.96 -6.74 12.64
C GLY A 25 1.45 -5.59 11.82
N LEU A 26 1.76 -4.38 12.27
CA LEU A 26 1.79 -3.20 11.41
C LEU A 26 2.83 -3.54 10.34
N ARG A 27 2.40 -4.22 9.28
CA ARG A 27 3.21 -4.30 8.07
C ARG A 27 3.31 -2.85 7.62
N ALA A 28 4.44 -2.23 7.90
CA ALA A 28 4.78 -0.94 7.35
C ALA A 28 4.68 -1.10 5.84
N PHE A 29 3.63 -0.52 5.25
CA PHE A 29 3.50 -0.44 3.80
C PHE A 29 4.64 0.46 3.35
N SER A 30 5.69 -0.13 2.78
CA SER A 30 6.75 0.64 2.16
C SER A 30 6.20 1.26 0.89
N THR A 31 6.43 2.56 0.71
CA THR A 31 6.18 3.21 -0.58
C THR A 31 7.18 2.64 -1.58
N PRO A 32 6.75 2.01 -2.69
CA PRO A 32 7.66 1.52 -3.70
C PRO A 32 8.48 2.69 -4.27
N ALA A 33 9.79 2.52 -4.36
CA ALA A 33 10.65 3.50 -5.02
C ALA A 33 10.37 3.47 -6.53
N ARG A 34 10.00 4.62 -7.11
CA ARG A 34 9.80 4.76 -8.55
C ARG A 34 11.17 4.96 -9.23
N ASN A 35 11.39 4.27 -10.34
CA ASN A 35 12.56 4.51 -11.18
C ASN A 35 12.39 5.82 -11.95
N PRO A 36 13.24 6.85 -11.76
CA PRO A 36 13.12 8.12 -12.47
C PRO A 36 13.31 7.98 -13.98
N ALA A 37 13.98 6.93 -14.45
CA ALA A 37 14.15 6.69 -15.89
C ALA A 37 12.83 6.46 -16.64
N HIS A 38 11.75 6.09 -15.93
CA HIS A 38 10.43 5.84 -16.53
C HIS A 38 9.42 6.95 -16.17
N ALA A 39 9.92 8.14 -15.81
CA ALA A 39 9.08 9.24 -15.34
C ALA A 39 8.37 9.99 -16.48
N SER A 40 8.89 9.92 -17.70
CA SER A 40 8.37 10.64 -18.86
C SER A 40 8.45 9.80 -20.13
N TRP A 41 7.60 10.18 -21.10
CA TRP A 41 7.65 9.68 -22.46
C TRP A 41 8.53 10.60 -23.30
N THR A 42 9.32 10.03 -24.20
CA THR A 42 10.08 10.79 -25.20
C THR A 42 9.25 11.02 -26.46
N GLU A 43 9.71 11.91 -27.34
CA GLU A 43 9.07 12.12 -28.64
C GLU A 43 9.18 10.89 -29.55
N ASP A 44 10.29 10.15 -29.44
CA ASP A 44 10.51 8.91 -30.18
C ASP A 44 9.49 7.84 -29.77
N ASP A 45 9.15 7.75 -28.49
CA ASP A 45 8.13 6.83 -28.00
C ASP A 45 6.77 7.15 -28.63
N LYS A 46 6.38 8.44 -28.65
CA LYS A 46 5.11 8.86 -29.24
C LYS A 46 5.06 8.55 -30.73
N ALA A 47 6.12 8.89 -31.47
CA ALA A 47 6.22 8.65 -32.90
C ALA A 47 6.10 7.15 -33.22
N TYR A 48 6.76 6.31 -32.42
CA TYR A 48 6.67 4.86 -32.54
C TYR A 48 5.22 4.36 -32.41
N PHE A 49 4.49 4.79 -31.37
CA PHE A 49 3.10 4.35 -31.17
C PHE A 49 2.14 4.89 -32.24
N GLN A 50 2.34 6.14 -32.70
CA GLN A 50 1.54 6.72 -33.78
C GLN A 50 1.72 5.94 -35.08
N GLN A 51 2.95 5.48 -35.37
CA GLN A 51 3.23 4.63 -36.53
C GLN A 51 2.61 3.24 -36.40
N LEU A 52 2.59 2.67 -35.19
CA LEU A 52 2.09 1.31 -34.93
C LEU A 52 0.55 1.20 -34.96
N LEU A 53 -0.16 2.17 -34.36
CA LEU A 53 -1.61 2.08 -34.07
C LEU A 53 -2.49 2.99 -34.93
N LYS A 54 -1.88 3.84 -35.76
CA LYS A 54 -2.41 5.03 -36.45
C LYS A 54 -2.38 6.30 -35.57
N PRO A 55 -2.07 7.48 -36.13
CA PRO A 55 -1.89 8.71 -35.36
C PRO A 55 -3.11 9.12 -34.53
N GLU A 56 -4.31 8.98 -35.08
CA GLU A 56 -5.57 9.33 -34.42
C GLU A 56 -5.92 8.44 -33.23
N SER A 57 -5.29 7.27 -33.12
CA SER A 57 -5.48 6.32 -32.02
C SER A 57 -4.61 6.65 -30.80
N VAL A 58 -3.68 7.60 -30.92
CA VAL A 58 -2.73 7.96 -29.85
C VAL A 58 -3.09 9.34 -29.30
N LEU A 59 -3.81 9.35 -28.18
CA LEU A 59 -4.20 10.57 -27.49
C LEU A 59 -3.01 11.12 -26.68
N THR A 60 -2.56 12.32 -27.02
CA THR A 60 -1.46 13.01 -26.33
C THR A 60 -1.89 14.27 -25.60
N ASP A 61 -3.03 14.85 -25.99
CA ASP A 61 -3.56 16.07 -25.40
C ASP A 61 -4.12 15.80 -23.99
N ALA A 62 -3.89 16.76 -23.08
CA ALA A 62 -4.26 16.60 -21.68
C ALA A 62 -5.78 16.45 -21.50
N ASP A 63 -6.55 17.22 -22.27
CA ASP A 63 -8.01 17.23 -22.20
C ASP A 63 -8.60 15.88 -22.69
N ASP A 64 -8.00 15.31 -23.73
CA ASP A 64 -8.43 14.03 -24.30
C ASP A 64 -8.08 12.85 -23.38
N THR A 65 -7.01 12.96 -22.60
CA THR A 65 -6.53 11.89 -21.72
C THR A 65 -7.14 11.93 -20.33
N GLU A 66 -7.70 13.06 -19.88
CA GLU A 66 -8.13 13.27 -18.49
C GLU A 66 -9.12 12.18 -18.03
N THR A 67 -10.12 11.86 -18.84
CA THR A 67 -11.16 10.87 -18.48
C THR A 67 -10.60 9.47 -18.29
N TYR A 68 -9.46 9.14 -18.92
CA TYR A 68 -8.79 7.85 -18.81
C TYR A 68 -7.81 7.78 -17.63
N THR A 69 -7.54 8.90 -16.95
CA THR A 69 -6.67 8.93 -15.76
C THR A 69 -7.39 8.60 -14.46
N VAL A 70 -8.72 8.50 -14.48
CA VAL A 70 -9.56 8.29 -13.30
C VAL A 70 -10.12 6.86 -13.31
N ASP A 71 -10.09 6.18 -12.17
CA ASP A 71 -10.67 4.85 -12.05
C ASP A 71 -12.21 4.89 -12.11
N TRP A 72 -12.83 3.73 -12.38
CA TRP A 72 -14.29 3.62 -12.46
C TRP A 72 -15.00 4.21 -11.23
N LEU A 73 -14.48 3.92 -10.04
CA LEU A 73 -15.08 4.36 -8.77
C LEU A 73 -14.84 5.84 -8.46
N LYS A 74 -14.08 6.55 -9.32
CA LYS A 74 -13.67 7.94 -9.14
C LYS A 74 -12.94 8.21 -7.83
N LYS A 75 -12.27 7.19 -7.30
CA LYS A 75 -11.52 7.25 -6.05
C LYS A 75 -10.05 7.59 -6.29
N TYR A 76 -9.51 7.19 -7.43
CA TYR A 76 -8.10 7.35 -7.77
C TYR A 76 -7.95 8.06 -9.10
N LYS A 77 -7.14 9.13 -9.11
CA LYS A 77 -6.67 9.82 -10.32
C LYS A 77 -5.16 9.61 -10.43
N ALA A 78 -4.70 9.19 -11.59
CA ALA A 78 -3.27 9.11 -11.87
C ALA A 78 -2.67 10.52 -11.78
N GLN A 79 -1.59 10.66 -10.99
CA GLN A 79 -0.80 11.88 -10.97
C GLN A 79 0.26 11.79 -12.06
N SER A 80 0.02 12.46 -13.17
CA SER A 80 0.98 12.70 -14.24
C SER A 80 1.75 13.99 -13.94
N ASN A 81 3.08 13.93 -14.02
CA ASN A 81 3.86 15.13 -14.26
C ASN A 81 3.75 15.43 -15.75
N HIS A 82 2.81 16.29 -16.15
CA HIS A 82 2.66 16.75 -17.54
C HIS A 82 3.80 17.69 -17.99
N GLN A 83 4.97 17.63 -17.36
CA GLN A 83 6.14 18.34 -17.85
C GLN A 83 6.65 17.61 -19.10
N MET A 84 6.13 18.03 -20.25
CA MET A 84 6.87 17.97 -21.51
C MET A 84 7.94 19.06 -21.49
#